data_AF-A0A433VQY1-F1
#
_entry.id   AF-A0A433VQY1-F1
#
_cell.length_a   1.000
_cell.length_b   1.000
_cell.length_c   1.000
_cell.angle_alpha   90.00
_cell.angle_beta   90.00
_cell.angle_gamma   90.00
#
_symmetry.space_group_name_H-M   'P 1'
#
loop_
_entity.id
_entity.type
_entity.pdbx_description
1 polymer ?
#
loop_
_entity_poly.entity_id
_entity_poly.type
_entity_poly.pdbx_seq_one_letter_code
_entity_poly.pdbx_strand_id
1 'polypeptide(L)'
;MHDEINVGVRIVEDLAAQPTSSVPQACGSVAATTAAYDFWSSPYFKPDDIRDGHIKATLERVKEHNIVLMIQDTTSIDLTTHPATKEIGYLDNRYCFGLKVHSTLAASIDGIPLGIVN
;
A
#
# COMPACT_ATOMS: atom_id res chain seq x y z
N MET A 1 3.53 -13.84 -15.43
CA MET A 1 2.47 -12.83 -15.67
C MET A 1 1.08 -13.28 -15.19
N HIS A 2 0.40 -14.28 -15.79
CA HIS A 2 -0.92 -14.73 -15.30
C HIS A 2 -0.87 -15.28 -13.85
N ASP A 3 0.14 -16.07 -13.51
CA ASP A 3 0.29 -16.62 -12.15
C ASP A 3 0.67 -15.56 -11.10
N GLU A 4 1.43 -14.52 -11.48
CA GLU A 4 1.86 -13.45 -10.58
C GLU A 4 0.72 -12.50 -10.20
N ILE A 5 -0.22 -12.25 -11.13
CA ILE A 5 -1.44 -11.48 -10.84
C ILE A 5 -2.29 -12.19 -9.79
N ASN A 6 -2.42 -13.52 -9.89
CA ASN A 6 -3.15 -14.31 -8.90
C ASN A 6 -2.47 -14.30 -7.53
N VAL A 7 -1.13 -14.30 -7.47
CA VAL A 7 -0.38 -14.15 -6.21
C VAL A 7 -0.66 -12.79 -5.57
N GLY A 8 -0.61 -11.69 -6.34
CA GLY A 8 -0.87 -10.35 -5.83
C GLY A 8 -2.27 -10.20 -5.23
N VAL A 9 -3.31 -10.69 -5.92
CA VAL A 9 -4.68 -10.68 -5.41
C VAL A 9 -4.79 -11.49 -4.12
N ARG A 10 -4.18 -12.69 -4.09
CA ARG A 10 -4.23 -13.54 -2.91
C ARG A 10 -3.56 -12.92 -1.69
N ILE A 11 -2.43 -12.25 -1.87
CA ILE A 11 -1.74 -11.51 -0.80
C ILE A 11 -2.69 -10.46 -0.21
N VAL A 12 -3.39 -9.70 -1.06
CA VAL A 12 -4.33 -8.67 -0.60
C VAL A 12 -5.51 -9.29 0.15
N GLU A 13 -6.08 -10.39 -0.33
CA GLU A 13 -7.17 -11.11 0.34
C GLU A 13 -6.76 -11.61 1.73
N ASP A 14 -5.61 -12.29 1.82
CA ASP A 14 -5.11 -12.87 3.06
C ASP A 14 -4.78 -11.76 4.10
N LEU A 15 -4.13 -10.67 3.67
CA LEU A 15 -3.81 -9.53 4.53
C LEU A 15 -5.04 -8.72 4.92
N ALA A 16 -6.02 -8.55 4.02
CA ALA A 16 -7.26 -7.83 4.32
C ALA A 16 -8.16 -8.59 5.31
N ALA A 17 -8.16 -9.93 5.25
CA ALA A 17 -8.88 -10.76 6.21
C ALA A 17 -8.26 -10.70 7.62
N GLN A 18 -6.96 -10.37 7.72
CA GLN A 18 -6.22 -10.36 8.98
C GLN A 18 -5.24 -9.16 9.06
N PRO A 19 -5.75 -7.91 9.10
CA PRO A 19 -4.95 -6.70 8.86
C PRO A 19 -3.87 -6.39 9.90
N THR A 20 -3.91 -7.08 11.05
CA THR A 20 -2.93 -6.91 12.15
C THR A 20 -1.99 -8.11 12.29
N SER A 21 -2.22 -9.19 11.54
CA SER A 21 -1.38 -10.38 11.56
C SER A 21 -0.07 -10.14 10.83
N SER A 22 0.97 -10.85 11.26
CA SER A 22 2.20 -10.95 10.45
C SER A 22 1.93 -11.63 9.11
N VAL A 23 2.78 -11.37 8.10
CA VAL A 23 2.65 -11.99 6.77
C VAL A 23 2.57 -13.52 6.84
N PRO A 24 3.45 -14.25 7.58
CA PRO A 24 3.34 -15.70 7.66
C PRO A 24 2.04 -16.19 8.30
N GLN A 25 1.52 -15.44 9.26
CA GLN A 25 0.26 -15.77 9.93
C GLN A 25 -0.95 -15.53 9.01
N ALA A 26 -0.97 -14.42 8.27
CA ALA A 26 -2.03 -14.12 7.33
C ALA A 26 -2.07 -15.12 6.17
N CYS A 27 -0.91 -15.44 5.57
CA CYS A 27 -0.80 -16.36 4.44
C CYS A 27 -1.06 -17.84 4.80
N GLY A 28 -0.97 -18.22 6.08
CA GLY A 28 -1.37 -19.53 6.60
C GLY A 28 -0.54 -20.75 6.14
N SER A 29 0.43 -20.58 5.24
CA SER A 29 1.34 -21.64 4.79
C SER A 29 2.72 -21.10 4.41
N VAL A 30 3.74 -21.96 4.51
CA VAL A 30 5.12 -21.63 4.10
C VAL A 30 5.17 -21.27 2.61
N ALA A 31 4.50 -22.05 1.75
CA ALA A 31 4.50 -21.80 0.31
C ALA A 31 3.90 -20.43 -0.05
N ALA A 32 2.75 -20.07 0.54
CA ALA A 32 2.13 -18.76 0.32
C ALA A 32 2.98 -17.61 0.90
N THR A 33 3.59 -17.83 2.05
CA THR A 33 4.52 -16.85 2.67
C THR A 33 5.73 -16.59 1.78
N THR A 34 6.36 -17.64 1.26
CA THR A 34 7.48 -17.53 0.33
C THR A 34 7.07 -16.81 -0.94
N ALA A 35 5.92 -17.17 -1.52
CA ALA A 35 5.39 -16.50 -2.72
C ALA A 35 5.15 -14.99 -2.48
N ALA A 36 4.69 -14.59 -1.29
CA ALA A 36 4.50 -13.18 -0.94
C ALA A 36 5.83 -12.40 -0.90
N TYR A 37 6.86 -12.95 -0.25
CA TYR A 37 8.17 -12.32 -0.20
C TYR A 37 8.87 -12.32 -1.58
N ASP A 38 8.74 -13.39 -2.35
CA ASP A 38 9.24 -13.46 -3.72
C ASP A 38 8.57 -12.41 -4.62
N PHE A 39 7.25 -12.23 -4.48
CA PHE A 39 6.50 -11.19 -5.18
C PHE A 39 6.99 -9.78 -4.83
N TRP A 40 7.17 -9.45 -3.54
CA TRP A 40 7.67 -8.13 -3.12
C TRP A 40 9.13 -7.87 -3.48
N SER A 41 9.95 -8.92 -3.59
CA SER A 41 11.34 -8.81 -4.02
C SER A 41 11.54 -8.88 -5.54
N SER A 42 10.46 -9.11 -6.30
CA SER A 42 10.51 -9.30 -7.74
C SER A 42 11.03 -8.05 -8.47
N PRO A 43 11.97 -8.20 -9.42
CA PRO A 43 12.39 -7.07 -10.24
C PRO A 43 11.32 -6.66 -11.27
N TYR A 44 10.34 -7.52 -11.54
CA TYR A 44 9.33 -7.34 -12.59
C TYR A 44 8.11 -6.54 -12.15
N PHE A 45 7.94 -6.34 -10.85
CA PHE A 45 6.79 -5.64 -10.28
C PHE A 45 7.28 -4.63 -9.26
N LYS A 46 6.90 -3.36 -9.45
CA LYS A 46 7.34 -2.25 -8.61
C LYS A 46 6.20 -1.80 -7.70
N PRO A 47 6.51 -1.19 -6.54
CA PRO A 47 5.48 -0.59 -5.69
C PRO A 47 4.56 0.38 -6.44
N ASP A 48 5.10 1.10 -7.43
CA ASP A 48 4.33 2.01 -8.28
C ASP A 48 3.27 1.29 -9.11
N ASP A 49 3.51 0.06 -9.57
CA ASP A 49 2.53 -0.73 -10.33
C ASP A 49 1.30 -1.08 -9.46
N ILE A 50 1.52 -1.38 -8.17
CA ILE A 50 0.44 -1.61 -7.19
C ILE A 50 -0.38 -0.33 -7.05
N ARG A 51 0.31 0.79 -6.81
CA ARG A 51 -0.34 2.08 -6.57
C ARG A 51 -1.13 2.52 -7.79
N ASP A 52 -0.59 2.35 -8.99
CA ASP A 52 -1.28 2.67 -10.24
C ASP A 52 -2.57 1.87 -10.42
N GLY A 53 -2.58 0.60 -10.00
CA GLY A 53 -3.80 -0.22 -9.97
C GLY A 53 -4.89 0.41 -9.09
N HIS A 54 -4.53 0.82 -7.87
CA HIS A 54 -5.45 1.48 -6.94
C HIS A 54 -5.90 2.86 -7.43
N ILE A 55 -5.00 3.66 -8.00
CA ILE A 55 -5.30 4.98 -8.55
C ILE A 55 -6.32 4.83 -9.70
N LYS A 56 -6.07 3.93 -10.66
CA LYS A 56 -7.00 3.68 -11.78
C LYS A 56 -8.39 3.29 -11.27
N ALA A 57 -8.46 2.34 -10.34
CA ALA A 57 -9.74 1.94 -9.76
C ALA A 57 -10.44 3.12 -9.05
N THR A 58 -9.68 3.94 -8.33
CA THR A 58 -10.20 5.15 -7.64
C THR A 58 -10.75 6.15 -8.64
N LEU A 59 -10.06 6.38 -9.75
CA LEU A 59 -10.51 7.28 -10.81
C LEU A 59 -11.81 6.81 -11.45
N GLU A 60 -12.03 5.50 -11.62
CA GLU A 60 -13.32 4.98 -12.09
C GLU A 60 -14.45 5.30 -11.10
N ARG A 61 -14.23 5.14 -9.78
CA ARG A 61 -15.22 5.54 -8.76
C ARG A 61 -15.48 7.05 -8.77
N VAL A 62 -14.43 7.85 -8.93
CA VAL A 62 -14.52 9.33 -8.99
C VAL A 62 -15.41 9.82 -10.14
N LYS A 63 -15.37 9.15 -11.31
CA LYS A 63 -16.18 9.53 -12.49
C LYS A 63 -17.69 9.47 -12.25
N GLU A 64 -18.14 8.69 -11.26
CA GLU A 64 -19.56 8.53 -10.92
C GLU A 64 -20.10 9.73 -10.10
N HIS A 65 -19.23 10.67 -9.70
CA HIS A 65 -19.59 11.82 -8.86
C HIS A 65 -19.37 13.15 -9.57
N ASN A 66 -20.33 14.07 -9.44
CA ASN A 66 -20.22 15.43 -9.98
C ASN A 66 -19.21 16.31 -9.22
N ILE A 67 -19.09 16.09 -7.90
CA ILE A 67 -18.18 16.83 -7.02
C ILE A 67 -17.51 15.80 -6.11
N VAL A 68 -16.18 15.91 -5.98
CA VAL A 68 -15.34 15.08 -5.13
C VAL A 68 -14.43 15.96 -4.29
N LEU A 69 -14.24 15.59 -3.03
CA LEU A 69 -13.30 16.22 -2.11
C LEU A 69 -11.93 15.53 -2.25
N MET A 70 -10.88 16.32 -2.47
CA MET A 70 -9.49 15.84 -2.54
C MET A 70 -8.76 16.25 -1.27
N ILE A 71 -8.76 15.36 -0.28
CA ILE A 71 -8.22 15.63 1.05
C ILE A 71 -6.73 15.27 1.05
N GLN A 72 -5.87 16.26 1.28
CA GLN A 72 -4.42 16.06 1.30
C GLN A 72 -3.87 16.16 2.72
N ASP A 73 -2.97 15.25 3.04
CA ASP A 73 -2.22 15.28 4.29
C ASP A 73 -0.86 14.58 4.13
N THR A 74 0.05 14.82 5.07
CA THR A 74 1.37 14.20 5.12
C THR A 74 1.58 13.48 6.43
N THR A 75 1.82 12.18 6.37
CA THR A 75 2.16 11.36 7.53
C THR A 75 3.61 10.87 7.47
N SER A 76 4.09 10.30 8.57
CA SER A 76 5.42 9.70 8.68
C SER A 76 5.31 8.22 8.99
N ILE A 77 6.07 7.39 8.28
CA ILE A 77 6.31 5.99 8.65
C ILE A 77 7.64 5.95 9.40
N ASP A 78 7.59 5.71 10.71
CA ASP A 78 8.78 5.58 11.56
C ASP A 78 9.32 4.15 11.52
N LEU A 79 10.56 4.02 11.04
CA LEU A 79 11.28 2.76 10.89
C LEU A 79 12.58 2.75 11.74
N THR A 80 12.68 3.63 12.73
CA THR A 80 13.88 3.79 13.58
C THR A 80 14.29 2.48 14.26
N THR A 81 13.31 1.64 14.62
CA THR A 81 13.54 0.33 15.27
C THR A 81 13.81 -0.80 14.28
N HIS A 82 13.94 -0.51 12.98
CA HIS A 82 14.13 -1.48 11.90
C HIS A 82 15.52 -1.29 11.24
N PRO A 83 16.61 -1.67 11.92
CA PRO A 83 17.98 -1.35 11.48
C PRO A 83 18.41 -2.04 10.19
N ALA A 84 17.68 -3.06 9.74
CA ALA A 84 17.91 -3.73 8.47
C ALA A 84 17.40 -2.92 7.26
N THR A 85 16.52 -1.94 7.48
CA THR A 85 16.00 -1.07 6.43
C THR A 85 17.06 -0.07 6.00
N LYS A 86 17.39 -0.08 4.71
CA LYS A 86 18.39 0.80 4.09
C LYS A 86 17.73 1.89 3.27
N GLU A 87 18.50 2.90 2.89
CA GLU A 87 18.08 3.97 1.97
C GLU A 87 16.87 4.79 2.47
N ILE A 88 16.73 4.90 3.80
CA ILE A 88 15.70 5.73 4.47
C ILE A 88 16.27 7.06 4.95
N GLY A 89 15.43 8.10 4.95
CA GLY A 89 15.80 9.46 5.36
C GLY A 89 15.53 9.73 6.83
N TYR A 90 15.91 10.92 7.29
CA TYR A 90 15.48 11.44 8.60
C TYR A 90 14.02 11.88 8.57
N LEU A 91 13.33 11.72 9.71
CA LEU A 91 12.02 12.34 9.96
C LEU A 91 12.20 13.74 10.54
N ASP A 92 11.36 14.15 11.49
CA ASP A 92 11.34 15.50 12.06
C ASP A 92 12.57 15.82 12.95
N ASN A 93 13.39 14.81 13.24
CA ASN A 93 14.67 14.98 13.94
C ASN A 93 15.70 13.94 13.48
N ARG A 94 16.98 14.19 13.81
CA ARG A 94 18.13 13.36 13.36
C ARG A 94 18.23 11.98 14.00
N TYR A 95 17.42 11.68 15.01
CA TYR A 95 17.41 10.38 15.69
C TYR A 95 16.26 9.48 15.20
N CYS A 96 15.35 10.01 14.39
CA CYS A 96 14.23 9.27 13.82
C CYS A 96 14.45 9.05 12.32
N PHE A 97 14.29 7.82 11.85
CA PHE A 97 14.51 7.42 10.47
C PHE A 97 13.24 6.80 9.87
N GLY A 98 12.96 7.10 8.61
CA GLY A 98 11.75 6.61 7.95
C GLY A 98 11.41 7.32 6.66
N LEU A 99 10.10 7.36 6.35
CA LEU A 99 9.55 7.94 5.13
C LEU A 99 8.48 8.97 5.47
N LYS A 100 8.47 10.10 4.77
CA LYS A 100 7.32 11.01 4.72
C LYS A 100 6.42 10.58 3.57
N VAL A 101 5.14 10.38 3.84
CA VAL A 101 4.15 9.96 2.85
C VAL A 101 3.12 11.06 2.70
N HIS A 102 3.10 11.69 1.54
CA HIS A 102 2.09 12.69 1.18
C HIS A 102 1.01 12.02 0.32
N SER A 103 -0.21 11.97 0.82
CA SER A 103 -1.31 11.27 0.18
C SER A 103 -2.52 12.17 -0.02
N THR A 104 -3.26 11.91 -1.09
CA THR A 104 -4.53 12.54 -1.43
C THR A 104 -5.62 11.47 -1.39
N LEU A 105 -6.55 11.61 -0.44
CA LEU A 105 -7.75 10.78 -0.33
C LEU A 105 -8.92 11.48 -1.04
N ALA A 106 -9.44 10.85 -2.09
CA ALA A 106 -10.70 11.24 -2.71
C ALA A 106 -11.88 10.76 -1.87
N ALA A 107 -12.88 11.62 -1.66
CA ALA A 107 -14.12 11.30 -0.98
C ALA A 107 -15.33 12.00 -1.63
N SER A 108 -16.52 11.41 -1.51
CA SER A 108 -17.76 12.08 -1.92
C SER A 108 -18.12 13.24 -0.98
N ILE A 109 -19.06 14.09 -1.39
CA ILE A 109 -19.60 15.16 -0.54
C ILE A 109 -20.33 14.63 0.71
N ASP A 110 -20.78 13.37 0.70
CA ASP A 110 -21.41 12.70 1.84
C ASP A 110 -20.36 12.05 2.77
N GLY A 111 -19.07 12.24 2.50
CA GLY A 111 -17.98 11.69 3.30
C GLY A 111 -17.66 10.21 3.01
N ILE A 112 -18.12 9.66 1.89
CA ILE A 112 -17.81 8.29 1.50
C ILE A 112 -16.41 8.24 0.88
N PRO A 113 -15.47 7.41 1.39
CA PRO A 113 -14.13 7.31 0.84
C PRO A 113 -14.17 6.69 -0.56
N LEU A 114 -13.62 7.41 -1.53
CA LEU A 114 -13.47 6.93 -2.89
C LEU A 114 -12.09 6.34 -3.16
N GLY A 115 -11.04 6.67 -2.39
CA GLY A 115 -9.72 6.03 -2.50
C GLY A 115 -8.55 7.00 -2.68
N ILE A 116 -7.33 6.48 -2.80
CA ILE A 116 -6.09 7.29 -2.94
C ILE A 116 -5.79 7.59 -4.41
N VAL A 117 -5.24 8.77 -4.69
CA VAL A 117 -4.96 9.24 -6.07
C VAL A 117 -3.48 9.58 -6.38
N ASN A 118 -2.54 9.35 -5.48
CA ASN A 118 -1.09 9.58 -5.68
C ASN A 118 -0.19 8.69 -4.82
#